data_AF-A0A8J7BID1-F1
#
_entry.id   AF-A0A8J7BID1-F1
#
_cell.length_a   1.000
_cell.length_b   1.000
_cell.length_c   1.000
_cell.angle_alpha   90.00
_cell.angle_beta   90.00
_cell.angle_gamma   90.00
#
_symmetry.space_group_name_H-M   'P 1'
#
loop_
_entity.id
_entity.type
_entity.pdbx_description
1 polymer ?
#
loop_
_entity_poly.entity_id
_entity_poly.type
_entity_poly.pdbx_seq_one_letter_code
_entity_poly.pdbx_strand_id
1 'polypeptide(L)'
;MTAMESIKVRQHIGQDGILHLALPVGLADRDVDVMVIYQPVQASASVEISLAAFYGICADDPIVTDGHGILAALDDDLTGAFD
;
A
#
# COMPACT_ATOMS: atom_id res chain seq x y z
N MET A 1 16.84 -26.38 -25.47
CA MET A 1 16.02 -25.39 -24.74
C MET A 1 16.93 -24.75 -23.71
N THR A 2 17.38 -23.52 -23.97
CA THR A 2 18.10 -22.71 -22.99
C THR A 2 17.05 -22.09 -22.05
N ALA A 3 17.10 -22.43 -20.76
CA ALA A 3 16.19 -21.89 -19.76
C ALA A 3 16.69 -20.50 -19.32
N MET A 4 15.76 -19.57 -19.12
CA MET A 4 16.07 -18.25 -18.57
C MET A 4 16.39 -18.39 -17.08
N GLU A 5 17.60 -18.02 -16.66
CA GLU A 5 17.99 -17.99 -15.26
C GLU A 5 17.86 -16.56 -14.71
N SER A 6 17.25 -16.43 -13.53
CA SER A 6 17.08 -15.14 -12.85
C SER A 6 17.80 -15.15 -11.51
N ILE A 7 18.57 -14.10 -11.23
CA ILE A 7 19.34 -13.94 -9.99
C ILE A 7 18.90 -12.63 -9.35
N LYS A 8 18.48 -12.67 -8.08
CA LYS A 8 18.11 -11.49 -7.30
C LYS A 8 19.25 -11.11 -6.37
N VAL A 9 19.92 -9.98 -6.66
CA VAL A 9 21.01 -9.44 -5.84
C VAL A 9 20.53 -8.20 -5.11
N ARG A 10 20.72 -8.17 -3.77
CA ARG A 10 20.51 -6.97 -2.96
C ARG A 10 21.88 -6.43 -2.55
N GLN A 11 22.23 -5.25 -3.03
CA GLN A 11 23.50 -4.60 -2.75
C GLN A 11 23.27 -3.13 -2.43
N HIS A 12 24.10 -2.57 -1.55
CA HIS A 12 24.14 -1.14 -1.29
C HIS A 12 25.09 -0.48 -2.29
N ILE A 13 24.65 0.61 -2.90
CA ILE A 13 25.47 1.43 -3.79
C ILE A 13 26.25 2.41 -2.90
N GLY A 14 27.58 2.39 -3.05
CA GLY A 14 28.48 3.24 -2.28
C GLY A 14 28.46 4.70 -2.74
N GLN A 15 29.38 5.48 -2.19
CA GLN A 15 29.53 6.91 -2.52
C GLN A 15 29.98 7.17 -3.96
N ASP A 16 30.47 6.13 -4.65
CA ASP A 16 30.86 6.15 -6.06
C ASP A 16 29.65 6.08 -7.01
N GLY A 17 28.48 5.67 -6.51
CA GLY A 17 27.27 5.54 -7.32
C GLY A 17 27.26 4.31 -8.23
N ILE A 18 28.18 3.35 -8.04
CA ILE A 18 28.35 2.21 -8.96
C ILE A 18 27.80 0.91 -8.35
N LEU A 19 26.94 0.22 -9.10
CA LEU A 19 26.45 -1.12 -8.76
C LEU A 19 27.38 -2.17 -9.39
N HIS A 20 28.13 -2.91 -8.56
CA HIS A 20 29.03 -3.97 -9.02
C HIS A 20 28.32 -5.34 -9.04
N LEU A 21 27.99 -5.82 -10.24
CA LEU A 21 27.33 -7.10 -10.45
C LEU A 21 28.32 -8.15 -11.00
N ALA A 22 28.63 -9.18 -10.22
CA ALA A 22 29.44 -10.32 -10.67
C ALA A 22 28.52 -11.52 -10.91
N LEU A 23 28.31 -11.89 -12.18
CA LEU A 23 27.46 -13.02 -12.56
C LEU A 23 28.33 -14.25 -12.89
N PRO A 24 28.34 -15.28 -12.04
CA PRO A 24 28.97 -16.55 -12.38
C PRO A 24 28.05 -17.28 -13.36
N VAL A 25 28.35 -17.19 -14.65
CA VAL A 25 27.54 -17.85 -15.69
C VAL A 25 27.89 -19.32 -15.88
N GLY A 26 29.07 -19.78 -15.45
CA GLY A 26 29.50 -21.18 -15.65
C GLY A 26 29.66 -21.58 -17.13
N LEU A 27 29.67 -20.59 -18.03
CA LEU A 27 29.80 -20.73 -19.47
C LEU A 27 31.23 -20.36 -19.88
N ALA A 28 31.82 -21.15 -20.75
CA ALA A 28 33.07 -20.85 -21.45
C ALA A 28 32.81 -20.83 -22.96
N ASP A 29 33.53 -19.94 -23.66
CA ASP A 29 33.55 -19.76 -25.12
C ASP A 29 32.17 -19.72 -25.79
N ARG A 30 31.28 -18.88 -25.26
CA ARG A 30 29.97 -18.63 -25.88
C ARG A 30 29.46 -17.23 -25.56
N ASP A 31 28.78 -16.64 -26.54
CA ASP A 31 28.14 -15.34 -26.39
C ASP A 31 26.84 -15.47 -25.60
N VAL A 32 26.55 -14.45 -24.77
CA VAL A 32 25.36 -14.42 -23.91
C VAL A 32 24.77 -13.02 -23.96
N ASP A 33 23.48 -12.94 -24.25
CA ASP A 33 22.72 -11.70 -24.13
C ASP A 33 22.29 -11.48 -22.68
N VAL A 34 22.70 -10.36 -22.10
CA VAL A 34 22.38 -9.99 -20.71
C VAL A 34 21.55 -8.71 -20.70
N MET A 35 20.36 -8.78 -20.10
CA MET A 35 19.52 -7.61 -19.86
C MET A 35 19.47 -7.32 -18.36
N VAL A 36 19.93 -6.14 -17.95
CA VAL A 36 19.93 -5.69 -16.56
C VAL A 36 18.81 -4.68 -16.36
N ILE A 37 17.86 -5.00 -15.48
CA ILE A 37 16.78 -4.10 -15.07
C ILE A 37 17.02 -3.75 -13.60
N TYR A 38 17.20 -2.47 -13.29
CA TYR A 38 17.36 -1.99 -11.92
C TYR A 38 16.23 -1.03 -11.55
N GLN A 39 15.75 -1.13 -10.32
CA GLN A 39 14.77 -0.21 -9.76
C GLN A 39 15.29 0.29 -8.40
N PRO A 40 15.37 1.61 -8.18
CA PRO A 40 15.70 2.14 -6.87
C PRO A 40 14.68 1.65 -5.84
N VAL A 41 15.17 1.02 -4.78
CA VAL A 41 14.30 0.68 -3.65
C VAL A 41 14.10 1.97 -2.87
N GLN A 42 12.94 2.61 -3.07
CA GLN A 42 12.53 3.67 -2.15
C GLN A 42 12.45 3.03 -0.76
N ALA A 43 13.23 3.55 0.20
CA ALA A 43 12.96 3.22 1.58
C ALA A 43 11.51 3.58 1.81
N SER A 44 10.67 2.58 2.09
CA SER A 44 9.33 2.81 2.57
C SER A 44 9.51 3.67 3.81
N ALA A 45 9.32 4.98 3.65
CA ALA A 45 9.06 5.85 4.75
C ALA A 45 7.92 5.14 5.47
N SER A 46 8.19 4.65 6.68
CA SER A 46 7.14 4.38 7.64
C SER A 46 6.47 5.73 7.82
N VAL A 47 5.49 6.01 6.96
CA VAL A 47 4.57 7.11 7.18
C VAL A 47 3.91 6.67 8.47
N GLU A 48 4.31 7.31 9.57
CA GLU A 48 3.53 7.37 10.79
C GLU A 48 2.23 8.05 10.39
N ILE A 49 1.34 7.28 9.76
CA ILE A 49 -0.03 7.67 9.51
C ILE A 49 -0.63 7.72 10.91
N SER A 50 -0.55 8.89 11.55
CA SER A 50 -1.16 9.09 12.85
C SER A 50 -2.65 8.80 12.69
N LEU A 51 -3.19 7.85 13.44
CA LEU A 51 -4.62 7.52 13.41
C LEU A 51 -5.50 8.74 13.68
N ALA A 52 -4.97 9.75 14.39
CA ALA A 52 -5.60 11.05 14.60
C ALA A 52 -6.04 11.74 13.29
N ALA A 53 -5.31 11.58 12.19
CA ALA A 53 -5.66 12.15 10.90
C ALA A 53 -6.88 11.46 10.24
N PHE A 54 -7.19 10.22 10.63
CA PHE A 54 -8.36 9.48 10.15
C PHE A 54 -9.63 9.77 10.97
N TYR A 55 -9.52 10.21 12.23
CA TYR A 55 -10.71 10.48 13.03
C TYR A 55 -11.38 11.84 12.73
N GLY A 56 -10.75 12.70 11.94
CA GLY A 56 -11.34 13.97 11.51
C GLY A 56 -12.55 13.81 10.57
N ILE A 57 -12.66 12.69 9.85
CA ILE A 57 -13.80 12.43 8.94
C ILE A 57 -15.04 11.87 9.65
N CYS A 58 -14.90 11.42 10.89
CA CYS A 58 -16.00 10.93 11.74
C CYS A 58 -16.35 11.94 12.84
N ALA A 59 -15.79 13.15 12.78
CA ALA A 59 -16.26 14.27 13.60
C ALA A 59 -17.57 14.78 12.98
N ASP A 60 -18.63 13.99 13.10
CA ASP A 60 -19.98 14.44 12.78
C ASP A 60 -20.32 15.63 13.67
N ASP A 61 -21.07 16.59 13.12
CA ASP A 61 -21.70 17.61 13.95
C ASP A 61 -22.53 16.89 15.03
N PRO A 62 -22.40 17.25 16.31
CA PRO A 62 -23.12 16.57 17.37
C PRO A 62 -24.61 16.66 17.08
N ILE A 63 -25.31 15.52 17.14
CA ILE A 63 -26.78 15.48 16.99
C ILE A 63 -27.38 16.37 18.07
N VAL A 64 -27.89 17.53 17.67
CA VAL A 64 -28.59 18.45 18.55
C VAL A 64 -30.01 17.95 18.72
N THR A 65 -30.32 17.42 19.91
CA THR A 65 -31.70 17.11 20.28
C THR A 65 -32.39 18.39 20.75
N ASP A 66 -33.59 18.64 20.24
CA ASP A 66 -34.39 19.83 20.54
C ASP A 66 -35.16 19.72 21.89
N GLY A 67 -34.86 18.70 22.69
CA GLY A 67 -35.48 18.45 23.99
C GLY A 67 -36.95 18.00 23.93
N HIS A 68 -37.55 17.89 22.73
CA HIS A 68 -38.96 17.57 22.56
C HIS A 68 -39.28 16.07 22.58
N GLY A 69 -38.26 15.20 22.69
CA GLY A 69 -38.44 13.75 22.69
C GLY A 69 -39.00 13.22 21.35
N ILE A 70 -39.31 11.94 21.28
CA ILE A 70 -39.96 11.37 20.10
C ILE A 70 -41.44 11.76 20.12
N LEU A 71 -41.91 12.43 19.06
CA LEU A 71 -43.31 12.77 18.87
C LEU A 71 -44.12 11.48 18.69
N ALA A 72 -45.11 11.23 19.56
CA ALA A 72 -45.98 10.05 19.50
C ALA A 72 -46.71 9.90 18.15
N ALA A 73 -46.87 10.99 17.39
CA ALA A 73 -47.43 10.97 16.04
C ALA A 73 -46.59 10.19 15.02
N LEU A 74 -45.31 9.91 15.30
CA LEU A 74 -44.44 9.10 14.44
C LEU A 74 -44.57 7.60 14.70
N ASP A 75 -45.24 7.20 15.78
CA ASP A 75 -45.46 5.78 16.13
C ASP A 75 -46.67 5.21 15.36
N ASP A 76 -47.73 6.02 15.18
CA ASP A 76 -48.93 5.63 14.43
C ASP A 76 -48.63 5.29 12.95
N ASP A 77 -47.71 6.04 12.32
CA ASP A 77 -47.34 5.89 10.90
C ASP A 77 -46.43 4.69 10.62
N LEU A 78 -45.88 4.04 11.65
CA LEU A 78 -45.01 2.86 11.51
C LEU A 78 -45.71 1.52 11.77
N THR A 79 -47.00 1.54 12.13
CA THR A 79 -47.80 0.33 12.38
C THR A 79 -47.95 -0.48 11.08
N GLY A 80 -47.17 -1.55 10.92
CA GLY A 80 -47.18 -2.43 9.74
C GLY A 80 -46.07 -2.18 8.71
N ALA A 81 -45.09 -1.31 9.00
CA ALA A 81 -43.99 -1.02 8.06
C ALA A 81 -42.94 -2.16 7.92
N PHE A 82 -43.00 -3.18 8.78
CA PHE A 82 -42.05 -4.30 8.82
C PHE A 82 -42.72 -5.68 8.71
N ASP A 83 -43.97 -5.73 8.26
CA ASP A 83 -44.66 -6.98 7.89
C ASP A 83 -44.53 -7.23 6.38
#